data_AF-A0A7I0J7R1-F1
#
_entry.id   AF-A0A7I0J7R1-F1
#
_cell.length_a   1.000
_cell.length_b   1.000
_cell.length_c   1.000
_cell.angle_alpha   90.00
_cell.angle_beta   90.00
_cell.angle_gamma   90.00
#
_symmetry.space_group_name_H-M   'P 1'
#
loop_
_entity.id
_entity.type
_entity.pdbx_description
1 polymer ?
#
loop_
_entity_poly.entity_id
_entity_poly.type
_entity_poly.pdbx_seq_one_letter_code
_entity_poly.pdbx_strand_id
1 'polypeptide(L)' 'MAEPLIVRREVQIAAPPATVFAFLTDPDKIVRWMGTEATAEPNPGGLYLLNLGGRATARGQFT' A
#
# COMPACT_ATOMS: atom_id res chain seq x y z
N MET A 1 8.10 9.14 -28.67
CA MET A 1 8.03 8.95 -27.20
C MET A 1 6.91 7.96 -26.94
N ALA A 2 7.16 6.86 -26.22
CA ALA A 2 6.09 5.94 -25.85
C ALA A 2 5.18 6.64 -24.83
N GLU A 3 3.89 6.70 -25.09
CA GLU A 3 2.91 7.23 -24.13
C GLU A 3 2.89 6.34 -22.87
N PRO A 4 2.77 6.92 -21.67
CA PRO A 4 2.69 6.13 -20.44
C PRO A 4 1.42 5.28 -20.46
N LEU A 5 1.56 3.99 -20.17
CA LEU A 5 0.45 3.06 -20.08
C LEU A 5 -0.28 3.30 -18.76
N ILE A 6 -1.24 4.23 -18.76
CA ILE A 6 -2.01 4.61 -17.57
C ILE A 6 -3.12 3.58 -17.35
N VAL A 7 -3.18 3.01 -16.15
CA VAL A 7 -4.26 2.12 -15.71
C VAL A 7 -5.06 2.82 -14.61
N ARG A 8 -6.37 3.00 -14.81
CA ARG A 8 -7.31 3.51 -13.80
C ARG A 8 -8.38 2.46 -13.50
N ARG A 9 -8.62 2.20 -12.22
CA ARG A 9 -9.69 1.32 -11.72
C ARG A 9 -10.31 1.88 -10.45
N GLU A 10 -11.58 1.59 -10.25
CA GLU A 10 -12.35 2.00 -9.08
C GLU A 10 -13.08 0.78 -8.51
N VAL A 11 -13.15 0.68 -7.18
CA VAL A 11 -13.80 -0.41 -6.46
C VAL A 11 -14.59 0.20 -5.31
N GLN A 12 -15.84 -0.25 -5.13
CA GLN A 12 -16.66 0.12 -3.99
C GLN A 12 -16.42 -0.87 -2.84
N ILE A 13 -16.07 -0.35 -1.67
CA ILE A 13 -15.83 -1.14 -0.46
C ILE A 13 -16.84 -0.67 0.59
N ALA A 14 -17.63 -1.62 1.12
CA ALA A 14 -18.62 -1.35 2.17
C ALA A 14 -17.94 -1.18 3.55
N ALA A 15 -17.07 -0.18 3.67
CA ALA A 15 -16.36 0.16 4.90
C ALA A 15 -16.11 1.68 4.99
N PRO A 16 -15.99 2.24 6.21
CA PRO A 16 -15.58 3.63 6.38
C PRO A 16 -14.19 3.90 5.75
N PRO A 17 -13.94 5.12 5.21
CA PRO A 17 -12.64 5.47 4.65
C PRO A 17 -11.46 5.25 5.61
N ALA A 18 -11.66 5.53 6.90
CA ALA A 18 -10.64 5.31 7.93
C ALA A 18 -10.23 3.83 8.06
N THR A 19 -11.18 2.90 7.87
CA THR A 19 -10.89 1.47 7.87
C THR A 19 -10.05 1.10 6.66
N VAL A 20 -10.42 1.57 5.46
CA VAL A 20 -9.64 1.33 4.24
C VAL A 20 -8.23 1.90 4.38
N PHE A 21 -8.10 3.12 4.90
CA PHE A 21 -6.80 3.75 5.16
C PHE A 21 -5.92 2.89 6.07
N ALA A 22 -6.47 2.37 7.17
CA ALA A 22 -5.72 1.48 8.07
C ALA A 22 -5.22 0.20 7.36
N PHE A 23 -5.98 -0.36 6.41
CA PHE A 23 -5.53 -1.52 5.60
C PHE A 23 -4.42 -1.18 4.59
N LEU A 24 -4.16 0.11 4.36
CA LEU A 24 -3.08 0.61 3.51
C LEU A 24 -1.86 1.11 4.30
N THR A 25 -1.99 1.35 5.61
CA THR A 25 -0.92 1.98 6.41
C THR A 25 -0.47 1.17 7.63
N ASP A 26 -1.28 0.24 8.12
CA ASP A 26 -0.95 -0.60 9.27
C ASP A 26 -0.28 -1.90 8.80
N PRO A 27 0.99 -2.15 9.18
CA PRO A 27 1.72 -3.36 8.78
C PRO A 27 0.95 -4.66 8.99
N ASP A 28 0.29 -4.80 10.16
CA ASP A 28 -0.42 -6.02 10.54
C ASP A 28 -1.71 -6.24 9.73
N LYS A 29 -2.25 -5.16 9.16
CA LYS A 29 -3.42 -5.23 8.27
C LYS A 29 -2.96 -5.44 6.83
N ILE A 30 -1.87 -4.81 6.41
CA ILE A 30 -1.35 -4.92 5.05
C ILE A 30 -0.99 -6.37 4.73
N VAL A 31 -0.22 -7.06 5.59
CA VAL A 31 0.19 -8.46 5.36
C VAL A 31 -0.97 -9.46 5.25
N ARG A 32 -2.18 -9.10 5.69
CA ARG A 32 -3.37 -9.96 5.58
C ARG A 32 -3.90 -10.07 4.15
N TRP A 33 -3.56 -9.12 3.29
CA TRP A 33 -4.13 -9.05 1.93
C TRP A 33 -3.08 -8.73 0.86
N MET A 34 -1.99 -8.04 1.22
CA MET A 34 -0.95 -7.60 0.32
C MET A 34 0.44 -7.88 0.91
N GLY A 35 1.12 -8.85 0.32
CA GLY A 35 2.50 -9.18 0.66
C GLY A 35 2.67 -10.17 1.82
N THR A 36 3.91 -10.36 2.22
CA THR A 36 4.33 -11.28 3.29
C THR A 36 4.91 -10.54 4.48
N GLU A 37 5.51 -9.37 4.25
CA GLU A 37 6.10 -8.52 5.29
C GLU A 37 5.83 -7.06 4.96
N ALA A 38 5.59 -6.25 5.99
CA ALA A 38 5.32 -4.83 5.87
C ALA A 38 6.02 -4.06 6.98
N THR A 39 6.58 -2.90 6.64
CA THR A 39 7.02 -1.87 7.58
C THR A 39 6.45 -0.55 7.10
N ALA A 40 5.62 0.07 7.91
CA ALA A 40 4.97 1.32 7.57
C ALA A 40 4.97 2.24 8.79
N GLU A 41 5.46 3.45 8.58
CA GLU A 41 5.49 4.53 9.56
C GLU A 41 4.53 5.62 9.05
N PRO A 42 3.26 5.64 9.50
CA PRO A 42 2.22 6.49 8.95
C PRO A 42 2.32 7.94 9.46
N ASN A 43 3.49 8.55 9.29
CA ASN A 43 3.79 9.94 9.60
C ASN A 43 4.51 10.57 8.40
N PRO A 44 4.37 11.88 8.16
CA PRO A 44 5.10 12.54 7.08
C PRO A 44 6.61 12.32 7.23
N GLY A 45 7.26 11.80 6.18
CA GLY A 45 8.66 11.39 6.23
C GLY A 45 8.90 9.92 6.57
N GLY A 46 7.89 9.21 7.06
CA GLY A 46 7.99 7.83 7.50
C GLY A 46 8.15 6.84 6.33
N LEU A 47 8.82 5.72 6.62
CA LEU A 47 9.07 4.65 5.67
C LEU A 47 7.78 3.91 5.29
N TYR A 48 7.62 3.60 4.01
CA TYR A 48 6.67 2.60 3.52
C TYR A 48 7.43 1.50 2.76
N LEU A 49 7.45 0.29 3.31
CA LEU A 49 8.17 -0.86 2.76
C LEU A 49 7.29 -2.10 2.79
N LEU A 50 7.12 -2.74 1.63
CA LEU A 50 6.33 -3.95 1.47
C LEU A 50 7.10 -5.02 0.69
N ASN A 51 7.14 -6.23 1.24
CA ASN A 51 7.58 -7.42 0.53
C ASN A 51 6.36 -8.12 -0.07
N LEU A 52 6.24 -8.14 -1.40
CA LEU A 52 5.12 -8.75 -2.13
C LEU A 52 5.32 -10.26 -2.32
N GLY A 53 5.72 -10.97 -1.27
CA GLY A 53 5.94 -12.42 -1.29
C GLY A 53 7.12 -12.86 -2.15
N GLY A 54 8.25 -12.14 -2.05
CA GLY A 54 9.49 -12.47 -2.74
C GLY A 54 9.49 -12.19 -4.25
N ARG A 55 8.39 -11.69 -4.81
CA ARG A 55 8.30 -11.31 -6.24
C ARG A 55 8.77 -9.89 -6.51
N ALA A 56 8.54 -8.98 -5.58
CA ALA A 56 8.89 -7.58 -5.68
C ALA A 56 8.89 -6.93 -4.29
N THR A 57 9.64 -5.82 -4.18
CA THR A 57 9.63 -4.96 -3.01
C THR A 57 9.11 -3.59 -3.42
N ALA A 58 8.05 -3.11 -2.77
CA ALA A 58 7.59 -1.75 -2.93
C ALA A 58 8.17 -0.89 -1.80
N ARG A 59 8.86 0.20 -2.15
CA ARG A 59 9.44 1.15 -1.20
C ARG A 59 9.02 2.56 -1.56
N GLY A 60 8.61 3.32 -0.55
CA GLY A 60 8.25 4.71 -0.66
C GLY A 60 8.38 5.43 0.68
N GLN A 61 7.92 6.68 0.70
CA GLN A 61 7.89 7.55 1.87
C GLN A 61 6.52 8.22 1.93
N PHE A 62 5.95 8.35 3.12
CA PHE A 62 4.73 9.12 3.31
C PHE A 62 5.02 10.62 3.16
N THR A 63 4.18 11.33 2.40
CA THR A 63 4.29 12.77 2.11
C THR A 63 3.04 13.52 2.51
#